data_AF-A0A7S2QM80-F1
#
_entry.id   AF-A0A7S2QM80-F1
#
_cell.length_a   1.000
_cell.length_b   1.000
_cell.length_c   1.000
_cell.angle_alpha   90.00
_cell.angle_beta   90.00
_cell.angle_gamma   90.00
#
_symmetry.space_group_name_H-M   'P 1'
#
loop_
_entity.id
_entity.type
_entity.pdbx_description
1 polymer ?
#
loop_
_entity_poly.entity_id
_entity_poly.type
_entity_poly.pdbx_seq_one_letter_code
_entity_poly.pdbx_strand_id
1 'polypeptide(L)'
;MTIFLAEGALAAGGEFELVIPEYTIRDPPRKAKDGMSEGGGNAFMGATLRLVTLRDVEPPQLIRGECSPPHEDLPNYTLSETVGFVLVFDEPVVVGSGNVTFTPTYGSPLVSVPVEGPGCVVIGTRAFISFPEAFRAGEVYNITVDPGTFLDVQDNVWGGLLDPYTISIAPHLTFSEAGNDHWADAPLSIAGARVNMGAVVDDEGAIYVVGGRSASNLTEDGMALNDVWRLQTKRETNCGSSFGELPPCSQSQCVADGAGGFNLGTTAVDRVVWKRRSVGGASCRSPDGAAVSRLGEVAERQRLVCPCPVCTTPPGPGPHEGAALPALMRNTIFVRRYTLVTAANGTRPLLCATGRIPSGDFGCVVKDRYFGRWKTPYPNCDEPTGCSFPPNAEAVPGFFDFAPGVRGAGDRLCS
;
A
#
# COMPACT_ATOMS: atom_id res chain seq x y z
N MET A 1 -46.88 63.84 -9.55
CA MET A 1 -47.16 62.59 -8.82
C MET A 1 -45.88 61.79 -8.84
N THR A 2 -45.40 61.34 -7.68
CA THR A 2 -44.23 60.46 -7.57
C THR A 2 -44.74 59.16 -6.98
N ILE A 3 -44.44 58.04 -7.64
CA ILE A 3 -44.83 56.71 -7.17
C ILE A 3 -43.58 56.07 -6.59
N PHE A 4 -43.67 55.68 -5.33
CA PHE A 4 -42.60 54.95 -4.65
C PHE A 4 -42.93 53.48 -4.68
N LEU A 5 -42.04 52.69 -5.25
CA LEU A 5 -42.08 51.24 -5.16
C LEU A 5 -41.27 50.79 -3.95
N ALA A 6 -41.67 49.68 -3.34
CA ALA A 6 -40.85 49.05 -2.31
C ALA A 6 -39.50 48.62 -2.91
N GLU A 7 -38.45 48.63 -2.09
CA GLU A 7 -37.14 48.10 -2.48
C GLU A 7 -37.30 46.63 -2.89
N GLY A 8 -36.74 46.25 -4.04
CA GLY A 8 -36.87 44.91 -4.61
C GLY A 8 -38.19 44.62 -5.36
N ALA A 9 -39.15 45.56 -5.45
CA ALA A 9 -40.44 45.31 -6.12
C ALA A 9 -40.34 44.95 -7.61
N LEU A 10 -39.19 45.23 -8.25
CA LEU A 10 -38.90 44.93 -9.65
C LEU A 10 -37.70 43.98 -9.83
N ALA A 11 -37.19 43.37 -8.76
CA ALA A 11 -35.93 42.62 -8.78
C ALA A 11 -35.98 41.33 -9.63
N ALA A 12 -37.17 40.73 -9.79
CA ALA A 12 -37.33 39.48 -10.55
C ALA A 12 -37.22 39.66 -12.08
N GLY A 13 -37.12 40.90 -12.58
CA GLY A 13 -37.21 41.17 -14.01
C GLY A 13 -38.62 40.96 -14.58
N GLY A 14 -38.82 41.29 -15.86
CA GLY A 14 -40.08 41.06 -16.57
C GLY A 14 -40.87 42.31 -16.95
N GLU A 15 -42.09 42.09 -17.47
CA GLU A 15 -43.03 43.17 -17.85
C GLU A 15 -43.96 43.50 -16.68
N PHE A 16 -44.01 44.77 -16.31
CA PHE A 16 -44.88 45.30 -15.28
C PHE A 16 -45.84 46.31 -15.87
N GLU A 17 -47.11 46.20 -15.48
CA GLU A 17 -48.15 47.14 -15.87
C GLU A 17 -48.54 47.99 -14.65
N LEU A 18 -48.19 49.28 -14.68
CA LEU A 18 -48.63 50.25 -13.70
C LEU A 18 -49.94 50.87 -14.18
N VAL A 19 -51.04 50.46 -13.56
CA VAL A 19 -52.37 51.02 -13.79
C VAL A 19 -52.63 52.13 -12.77
N ILE A 20 -52.76 53.36 -13.25
CA ILE A 20 -53.29 54.48 -12.47
C ILE A 20 -54.78 54.58 -12.82
N PRO A 21 -55.70 54.25 -11.89
CA PRO A 21 -57.13 54.30 -12.19
C PRO A 21 -57.60 55.71 -12.55
N GLU A 22 -58.73 55.78 -13.25
CA GLU A 22 -59.44 57.04 -13.44
C GLU A 22 -59.85 57.64 -12.08
N TYR A 23 -59.94 58.96 -12.01
CA TYR A 23 -60.38 59.72 -10.83
C TYR A 23 -59.45 59.65 -9.60
N THR A 24 -58.33 58.95 -9.68
CA THR A 24 -57.37 58.82 -8.56
C THR A 24 -56.80 60.17 -8.12
N ILE A 25 -56.67 61.12 -9.04
CA ILE A 25 -56.13 62.46 -8.78
C ILE A 25 -57.06 63.50 -9.42
N ARG A 26 -57.31 64.59 -8.70
CA ARG A 26 -57.91 65.82 -9.23
C ARG A 26 -56.94 66.98 -9.05
N ASP A 27 -56.88 67.87 -10.04
CA ASP A 27 -56.21 69.14 -9.83
C ASP A 27 -57.07 70.04 -8.92
N PRO A 28 -56.45 70.83 -8.04
CA PRO A 28 -57.20 71.70 -7.15
C PRO A 28 -57.94 72.78 -7.97
N PRO A 29 -59.18 73.12 -7.61
CA PRO A 29 -59.89 74.21 -8.27
C PRO A 29 -59.11 75.51 -8.09
N ARG A 30 -58.85 76.22 -9.18
CA ARG A 30 -58.16 77.51 -9.15
C ARG A 30 -59.17 78.63 -9.29
N LYS A 31 -58.98 79.67 -8.48
CA LYS A 31 -59.70 80.93 -8.61
C LYS A 31 -58.70 82.01 -8.98
N ALA A 32 -59.04 82.80 -9.99
CA ALA A 32 -58.37 84.05 -10.30
C ALA A 32 -58.43 84.99 -9.09
N LYS A 33 -57.53 85.98 -9.08
CA LYS A 33 -57.41 86.99 -8.02
C LYS A 33 -58.67 87.89 -7.90
N ASP A 34 -59.52 87.89 -8.92
CA ASP A 34 -60.82 88.58 -8.99
C ASP A 34 -62.02 87.69 -8.58
N GLY A 35 -61.77 86.45 -8.15
CA GLY A 35 -62.79 85.49 -7.73
C GLY A 35 -63.44 84.71 -8.86
N MET A 36 -63.05 84.93 -10.13
CA MET A 36 -63.53 84.13 -11.26
C MET A 36 -62.85 82.74 -11.27
N SER A 37 -63.57 81.71 -11.70
CA SER A 37 -63.00 80.36 -11.81
C SER A 37 -62.08 80.30 -13.02
N GLU A 38 -60.80 79.95 -12.80
CA GLU A 38 -59.82 79.70 -13.87
C GLU A 38 -59.80 78.21 -14.28
N GLY A 39 -60.85 77.47 -13.93
CA GLY A 39 -60.90 76.02 -14.08
C GLY A 39 -60.21 75.27 -12.93
N GLY A 40 -59.93 73.99 -13.17
CA GLY A 40 -59.49 73.02 -12.17
C GLY A 40 -60.63 72.17 -11.62
N GLY A 41 -60.30 71.15 -10.83
CA GLY A 41 -61.21 70.08 -10.45
C GLY A 41 -61.35 68.97 -11.51
N ASN A 42 -60.51 68.97 -12.53
CA ASN A 42 -60.48 67.94 -13.56
C ASN A 42 -59.92 66.64 -12.97
N ALA A 43 -60.64 65.55 -13.21
CA ALA A 43 -60.17 64.24 -12.82
C ALA A 43 -59.15 63.71 -13.83
N PHE A 44 -58.10 63.07 -13.31
CA PHE A 44 -57.19 62.28 -14.12
C PHE A 44 -57.95 61.10 -14.74
N MET A 45 -57.92 60.94 -16.07
CA MET A 45 -58.67 59.90 -16.80
C MET A 45 -57.91 58.57 -16.88
N GLY A 46 -57.08 58.31 -15.86
CA GLY A 46 -56.27 57.10 -15.77
C GLY A 46 -55.10 57.09 -16.75
N ALA A 47 -54.15 56.19 -16.50
CA ALA A 47 -53.07 55.88 -17.41
C ALA A 47 -52.54 54.48 -17.12
N THR A 48 -52.10 53.82 -18.18
CA THR A 48 -51.37 52.57 -18.11
C THR A 48 -49.94 52.82 -18.56
N LEU A 49 -48.98 52.55 -17.68
CA LEU A 49 -47.56 52.57 -18.04
C LEU A 49 -47.04 51.13 -18.07
N ARG A 50 -46.32 50.78 -19.14
CA ARG A 50 -45.62 49.51 -19.27
C ARG A 50 -44.15 49.72 -18.96
N LEU A 51 -43.62 48.92 -18.05
CA LEU A 51 -42.22 48.91 -17.63
C LEU A 51 -41.66 47.54 -17.99
N VAL A 52 -40.50 47.50 -18.64
CA VAL A 52 -39.78 46.25 -18.88
C VAL A 52 -38.47 46.35 -18.11
N THR A 53 -38.30 45.46 -17.15
CA THR A 53 -37.01 45.24 -16.50
C THR A 53 -36.36 44.02 -17.11
N LEU A 54 -35.08 44.14 -17.45
CA LEU A 54 -34.33 43.00 -17.98
C LEU A 54 -34.23 41.94 -16.88
N ARG A 55 -34.63 40.71 -17.21
CA ARG A 55 -34.36 39.55 -16.36
C ARG A 55 -32.87 39.29 -16.42
N ASP A 56 -32.27 38.97 -15.28
CA ASP A 56 -30.91 38.47 -15.26
C ASP A 56 -30.82 37.18 -16.07
N VAL A 57 -29.77 37.06 -16.85
CA VAL A 57 -29.46 35.88 -17.67
C VAL A 57 -28.04 35.39 -17.44
N GLU A 58 -27.26 36.09 -16.61
CA GLU A 58 -25.91 35.71 -16.26
C GLU A 58 -25.99 34.72 -15.08
N PRO A 59 -25.34 33.56 -15.17
CA PRO A 59 -25.27 32.65 -14.03
C PRO A 59 -24.34 33.18 -12.94
N PRO A 60 -24.55 32.75 -11.67
CA PRO A 60 -23.69 33.18 -10.58
C PRO A 60 -22.28 32.67 -10.78
N GLN A 61 -21.28 33.50 -10.47
CA GLN A 61 -19.87 33.15 -10.61
C GLN A 61 -19.21 32.95 -9.25
N LEU A 62 -18.32 31.97 -9.17
CA LEU A 62 -17.60 31.69 -7.94
C LEU A 62 -16.47 32.71 -7.72
N ILE A 63 -16.52 33.43 -6.61
CA ILE A 63 -15.41 34.26 -6.13
C ILE A 63 -14.41 33.36 -5.40
N ARG A 64 -13.54 32.72 -6.19
CA ARG A 64 -12.62 31.68 -5.74
C ARG A 64 -11.71 32.12 -4.57
N GLY A 65 -11.29 33.38 -4.55
CA GLY A 65 -10.43 33.96 -3.50
C GLY A 65 -11.14 34.22 -2.17
N GLU A 66 -12.47 34.18 -2.13
CA GLU A 66 -13.27 34.35 -0.90
C GLU A 66 -13.78 33.02 -0.33
N CYS A 67 -13.58 31.93 -1.05
CA CYS A 67 -13.91 30.60 -0.60
C CYS A 67 -13.03 30.16 0.58
N SER A 68 -13.55 29.29 1.44
CA SER A 68 -12.84 28.82 2.63
C SER A 68 -12.99 27.30 2.83
N PRO A 69 -11.89 26.54 2.98
CA PRO A 69 -10.50 26.97 2.85
C PRO A 69 -10.15 27.46 1.44
N PRO A 70 -9.13 28.33 1.29
CA PRO A 70 -8.73 28.86 -0.01
C PRO A 70 -8.11 27.76 -0.90
N HIS A 71 -8.19 27.97 -2.21
CA HIS A 71 -7.55 27.08 -3.19
C HIS A 71 -6.03 27.10 -3.07
N GLU A 72 -5.42 25.93 -3.22
CA GLU A 72 -3.98 25.73 -3.29
C GLU A 72 -3.56 25.27 -4.69
N ASP A 73 -2.72 26.07 -5.38
CA ASP A 73 -2.08 25.64 -6.64
C ASP A 73 -1.12 24.45 -6.42
N LEU A 74 -0.45 24.46 -5.25
CA LEU A 74 0.39 23.38 -4.76
C LEU A 74 0.02 23.09 -3.30
N PRO A 75 -0.11 21.81 -2.91
CA PRO A 75 -0.39 21.41 -1.53
C PRO A 75 0.58 22.05 -0.53
N ASN A 76 0.07 22.88 0.38
CA ASN A 76 0.88 23.55 1.40
C ASN A 76 0.85 22.84 2.77
N TYR A 77 -0.10 21.93 2.98
CA TYR A 77 -0.30 21.15 4.19
C TYR A 77 -0.40 21.98 5.47
N THR A 78 -1.11 23.10 5.43
CA THR A 78 -1.29 24.00 6.59
C THR A 78 -2.67 23.91 7.23
N LEU A 79 -3.66 23.36 6.52
CA LEU A 79 -5.03 23.29 7.02
C LEU A 79 -5.17 22.24 8.12
N SER A 80 -5.90 22.56 9.18
CA SER A 80 -6.27 21.54 10.17
C SER A 80 -7.37 20.61 9.64
N GLU A 81 -7.60 19.51 10.33
CA GLU A 81 -8.77 18.65 10.07
C GLU A 81 -10.04 19.51 10.25
N THR A 82 -10.74 19.77 9.15
CA THR A 82 -11.98 20.57 9.14
C THR A 82 -13.18 19.71 8.73
N VAL A 83 -14.37 20.16 9.13
CA VAL A 83 -15.67 19.57 8.82
C VAL A 83 -16.53 20.51 7.97
N GLY A 84 -15.95 21.60 7.46
CA GLY A 84 -16.69 22.63 6.73
C GLY A 84 -15.94 23.19 5.52
N PHE A 85 -16.71 23.58 4.52
CA PHE A 85 -16.25 24.21 3.28
C PHE A 85 -17.27 25.29 2.87
N VAL A 86 -16.79 26.45 2.42
CA VAL A 86 -17.62 27.59 2.05
C VAL A 86 -17.29 28.02 0.64
N LEU A 87 -18.30 27.97 -0.23
CA LEU A 87 -18.28 28.57 -1.56
C LEU A 87 -18.91 29.96 -1.49
N VAL A 88 -18.27 30.93 -2.13
CA VAL A 88 -18.74 32.32 -2.18
C VAL A 88 -18.96 32.72 -3.63
N PHE A 89 -20.14 33.26 -3.92
CA PHE A 89 -20.57 33.71 -5.24
C PHE A 89 -20.63 35.24 -5.28
N ASP A 90 -20.64 35.81 -6.48
CA ASP A 90 -20.79 37.25 -6.72
C ASP A 90 -22.21 37.77 -6.56
N GLU A 91 -23.19 36.86 -6.53
CA GLU A 91 -24.60 37.17 -6.31
C GLU A 91 -25.31 36.16 -5.39
N PRO A 92 -26.52 36.46 -4.88
CA PRO A 92 -27.28 35.53 -4.06
C PRO A 92 -27.62 34.25 -4.83
N VAL A 93 -27.31 33.11 -4.23
CA VAL A 93 -27.60 31.80 -4.81
C VAL A 93 -28.69 31.06 -4.05
N VAL A 94 -29.27 30.07 -4.70
CA VAL A 94 -30.19 29.08 -4.16
C VAL A 94 -29.68 27.67 -4.49
N VAL A 95 -30.20 26.68 -3.77
CA VAL A 95 -29.84 25.28 -3.93
C VAL A 95 -30.52 24.71 -5.18
N GLY A 96 -29.72 24.14 -6.09
CA GLY A 96 -30.19 23.35 -7.22
C GLY A 96 -30.11 21.85 -6.92
N SER A 97 -29.55 21.09 -7.86
CA SER A 97 -29.41 19.63 -7.74
C SER A 97 -28.00 19.18 -8.10
N GLY A 98 -27.45 18.21 -7.36
CA GLY A 98 -26.13 17.64 -7.63
C GLY A 98 -25.31 17.46 -6.35
N ASN A 99 -24.02 17.20 -6.52
CA ASN A 99 -23.11 16.94 -5.41
C ASN A 99 -21.90 17.87 -5.41
N VAL A 100 -21.41 18.14 -4.21
CA VAL A 100 -20.04 18.60 -3.96
C VAL A 100 -19.21 17.39 -3.57
N THR A 101 -18.16 17.09 -4.33
CA THR A 101 -17.33 15.88 -4.14
C THR A 101 -15.88 16.25 -3.87
N PHE A 102 -15.31 15.65 -2.83
CA PHE A 102 -13.93 15.80 -2.40
C PHE A 102 -13.22 14.46 -2.61
N THR A 103 -12.36 14.42 -3.62
CA THR A 103 -11.61 13.22 -4.01
C THR A 103 -10.23 13.23 -3.34
N PRO A 104 -9.96 12.32 -2.39
CA PRO A 104 -8.65 12.23 -1.74
C PRO A 104 -7.60 11.61 -2.66
N THR A 105 -6.34 11.93 -2.41
CA THR A 105 -5.21 11.49 -3.25
C THR A 105 -4.49 10.27 -2.68
N TYR A 106 -4.39 10.13 -1.34
CA TYR A 106 -3.50 9.16 -0.68
C TYR A 106 -4.21 7.99 0.00
N GLY A 107 -5.50 7.78 -0.30
CA GLY A 107 -6.21 6.54 0.05
C GLY A 107 -7.29 6.69 1.11
N SER A 108 -7.59 7.91 1.57
CA SER A 108 -8.77 8.18 2.38
C SER A 108 -10.09 7.91 1.61
N PRO A 109 -11.23 7.79 2.30
CA PRO A 109 -12.53 7.63 1.64
C PRO A 109 -12.93 8.88 0.84
N LEU A 110 -13.60 8.67 -0.30
CA LEU A 110 -14.28 9.72 -1.05
C LEU A 110 -15.34 10.39 -0.15
N VAL A 111 -15.37 11.72 -0.13
CA VAL A 111 -16.42 12.48 0.57
C VAL A 111 -17.30 13.16 -0.46
N SER A 112 -18.60 12.92 -0.43
CA SER A 112 -19.57 13.52 -1.36
C SER A 112 -20.81 13.97 -0.59
N VAL A 113 -21.25 15.20 -0.85
CA VAL A 113 -22.39 15.83 -0.18
C VAL A 113 -23.41 16.28 -1.21
N PRO A 114 -24.65 15.74 -1.20
CA PRO A 114 -25.73 16.25 -2.03
C PRO A 114 -26.17 17.62 -1.52
N VAL A 115 -26.30 18.60 -2.42
CA VAL A 115 -26.67 19.97 -2.04
C VAL A 115 -28.12 20.10 -1.57
N GLU A 116 -28.99 19.18 -1.96
CA GLU A 116 -30.38 19.09 -1.49
C GLU A 116 -30.50 18.53 -0.06
N GLY A 117 -29.40 18.00 0.49
CA GLY A 117 -29.35 17.41 1.81
C GLY A 117 -29.03 18.41 2.93
N PRO A 118 -29.12 17.97 4.20
CA PRO A 118 -28.81 18.82 5.36
C PRO A 118 -27.33 19.23 5.44
N GLY A 119 -26.46 18.61 4.63
CA GLY A 119 -25.05 18.94 4.55
C GLY A 119 -24.76 20.25 3.82
N CYS A 120 -25.73 20.86 3.16
CA CYS A 120 -25.57 22.15 2.46
C CYS A 120 -26.60 23.17 2.95
N VAL A 121 -26.14 24.37 3.25
CA VAL A 121 -26.99 25.52 3.62
C VAL A 121 -26.52 26.73 2.85
N VAL A 122 -27.46 27.40 2.17
CA VAL A 122 -27.17 28.61 1.40
C VAL A 122 -27.76 29.83 2.10
N ILE A 123 -26.96 30.89 2.25
CA ILE A 123 -27.37 32.16 2.85
C ILE A 123 -26.79 33.30 2.00
N GLY A 124 -27.66 33.99 1.26
CA GLY A 124 -27.25 35.05 0.34
C GLY A 124 -26.27 34.51 -0.69
N THR A 125 -25.06 35.08 -0.72
CA THR A 125 -24.00 34.73 -1.69
C THR A 125 -23.15 33.53 -1.28
N ARG A 126 -23.46 32.87 -0.15
CA ARG A 126 -22.58 31.85 0.45
C ARG A 126 -23.26 30.51 0.57
N ALA A 127 -22.60 29.46 0.09
CA ALA A 127 -22.99 28.08 0.32
C ALA A 127 -22.05 27.44 1.34
N PHE A 128 -22.61 27.04 2.49
CA PHE A 128 -21.92 26.34 3.56
C PHE A 128 -22.14 24.85 3.39
N ILE A 129 -21.05 24.11 3.24
CA ILE A 129 -21.04 22.66 3.10
C ILE A 129 -20.42 22.09 4.37
N SER A 130 -21.12 21.15 4.98
CA SER A 130 -20.74 20.48 6.21
C SER A 130 -20.68 18.97 6.00
N PHE A 131 -19.70 18.34 6.65
CA PHE A 131 -19.44 16.91 6.50
C PHE A 131 -19.75 16.17 7.80
N PRO A 132 -20.24 14.92 7.72
CA PRO A 132 -20.46 14.09 8.91
C PRO A 132 -19.15 13.68 9.60
N GLU A 133 -18.02 13.72 8.88
CA GLU A 133 -16.69 13.41 9.42
C GLU A 133 -15.67 14.46 8.96
N ALA A 134 -14.65 14.69 9.79
CA ALA A 134 -13.54 15.58 9.45
C ALA A 134 -12.65 14.99 8.35
N PHE A 135 -12.05 15.88 7.55
CA PHE A 135 -11.01 15.49 6.60
C PHE A 135 -9.81 14.85 7.30
N ARG A 136 -9.10 13.96 6.60
CA ARG A 136 -7.99 13.18 7.16
C ARG A 136 -6.67 13.95 7.04
N ALA A 137 -5.87 13.93 8.11
CA ALA A 137 -4.53 14.52 8.10
C ALA A 137 -3.62 13.94 7.01
N GLY A 138 -2.87 14.81 6.34
CA GLY A 138 -1.92 14.44 5.28
C GLY A 138 -2.56 14.14 3.92
N GLU A 139 -3.87 14.31 3.76
CA GLU A 139 -4.55 14.18 2.47
C GLU A 139 -4.51 15.46 1.64
N VAL A 140 -4.60 15.25 0.33
CA VAL A 140 -4.89 16.29 -0.66
C VAL A 140 -6.24 15.95 -1.27
N TYR A 141 -7.18 16.89 -1.17
CA TYR A 141 -8.52 16.74 -1.71
C TYR A 141 -8.68 17.59 -2.96
N ASN A 142 -9.05 16.93 -4.07
CA ASN A 142 -9.50 17.59 -5.29
C ASN A 142 -11.02 17.72 -5.25
N ILE A 143 -11.51 18.95 -5.33
CA ILE A 143 -12.92 19.30 -5.17
C ILE A 143 -13.54 19.48 -6.55
N THR A 144 -14.67 18.82 -6.74
CA THR A 144 -15.54 19.01 -7.89
C THR A 144 -16.93 19.39 -7.40
N VAL A 145 -17.59 20.27 -8.15
CA VAL A 145 -18.99 20.64 -7.92
C VAL A 145 -19.73 20.43 -9.22
N ASP A 146 -20.78 19.62 -9.18
CA ASP A 146 -21.55 19.30 -10.38
C ASP A 146 -22.21 20.56 -10.95
N PRO A 147 -22.33 20.71 -12.29
CA PRO A 147 -23.11 21.78 -12.88
C PRO A 147 -24.57 21.72 -12.39
N GLY A 148 -25.19 22.87 -12.11
CA GLY A 148 -26.57 22.91 -11.61
C GLY A 148 -26.76 22.73 -10.11
N THR A 149 -25.68 22.59 -9.33
CA THR A 149 -25.77 22.54 -7.86
C THR A 149 -26.23 23.87 -7.25
N PHE A 150 -25.89 24.98 -7.89
CA PHE A 150 -26.27 26.33 -7.46
C PHE A 150 -26.84 27.10 -8.64
N LEU A 151 -27.88 27.88 -8.36
CA LEU A 151 -28.52 28.79 -9.30
C LEU A 151 -28.68 30.14 -8.63
N ASP A 152 -28.83 31.22 -9.39
CA ASP A 152 -29.23 32.52 -8.83
C ASP A 152 -30.72 32.51 -8.46
N VAL A 153 -31.23 33.62 -7.93
CA VAL A 153 -32.66 33.76 -7.57
C VAL A 153 -33.59 33.88 -8.78
N GLN A 154 -33.04 33.89 -9.99
CA GLN A 154 -33.74 33.96 -11.28
C GLN A 154 -33.59 32.66 -12.08
N ASP A 155 -33.12 31.56 -11.47
CA ASP A 155 -32.92 30.23 -12.06
C ASP A 155 -31.82 30.13 -13.15
N ASN A 156 -30.86 31.06 -13.20
CA ASN A 156 -29.67 30.91 -14.04
C ASN A 156 -28.70 29.91 -13.40
N VAL A 157 -28.36 28.88 -14.17
CA VAL A 157 -27.62 27.71 -13.68
C VAL A 157 -26.11 27.95 -13.70
N TRP A 158 -25.45 27.82 -12.55
CA TRP A 158 -24.00 27.80 -12.50
C TRP A 158 -23.43 26.54 -13.18
N GLY A 159 -22.41 26.74 -14.01
CA GLY A 159 -21.75 25.68 -14.77
C GLY A 159 -20.86 24.74 -13.95
N GLY A 160 -20.72 24.94 -12.64
CA GLY A 160 -19.84 24.17 -11.77
C GLY A 160 -18.38 24.64 -11.80
N LEU A 161 -17.50 23.87 -11.16
CA LEU A 161 -16.05 24.14 -11.18
C LEU A 161 -15.43 23.66 -12.49
N LEU A 162 -14.89 24.59 -13.28
CA LEU A 162 -14.12 24.28 -14.49
C LEU A 162 -12.65 23.97 -14.19
N ASP A 163 -12.08 24.67 -13.21
CA ASP A 163 -10.70 24.50 -12.77
C ASP A 163 -10.62 23.64 -11.51
N PRO A 164 -9.56 22.82 -11.36
CA PRO A 164 -9.38 21.96 -10.19
C PRO A 164 -9.24 22.80 -8.92
N TYR A 165 -10.13 22.63 -7.96
CA TYR A 165 -10.04 23.26 -6.66
C TYR A 165 -9.42 22.28 -5.67
N THR A 166 -8.19 22.56 -5.25
CA THR A 166 -7.41 21.70 -4.36
C THR A 166 -7.24 22.33 -2.99
N ILE A 167 -7.32 21.50 -1.94
CA ILE A 167 -6.94 21.81 -0.56
C ILE A 167 -6.08 20.68 0.02
N SER A 168 -5.22 20.96 0.99
CA SER A 168 -4.41 19.94 1.67
C SER A 168 -4.43 20.07 3.19
N ILE A 169 -4.59 18.93 3.86
CA ILE A 169 -4.69 18.87 5.33
C ILE A 169 -3.34 18.55 5.92
N ALA A 170 -2.90 19.35 6.88
CA ALA A 170 -1.64 19.19 7.60
C ALA A 170 -1.48 17.74 8.11
N PRO A 171 -0.38 17.06 7.77
CA PRO A 171 -0.09 15.76 8.35
C PRO A 171 0.24 15.94 9.83
N HIS A 172 0.00 14.92 10.63
CA HIS A 172 0.40 14.95 12.04
C HIS A 172 1.91 14.96 12.27
N LEU A 173 2.67 14.60 11.23
CA LEU A 173 4.12 14.58 11.24
C LEU A 173 4.63 15.13 9.91
N THR A 174 5.44 16.18 9.95
CA THR A 174 6.15 16.73 8.80
C THR A 174 7.61 16.30 8.85
N PHE A 175 8.17 15.98 7.68
CA PHE A 175 9.61 15.87 7.50
C PHE A 175 10.05 17.02 6.62
N SER A 176 10.98 17.84 7.13
CA SER A 176 11.67 18.84 6.33
C SER A 176 13.13 18.43 6.24
N GLU A 177 13.70 18.48 5.04
CA GLU A 177 15.14 18.42 4.89
C GLU A 177 15.75 19.60 5.65
N ALA A 178 16.58 19.32 6.66
CA ALA A 178 17.25 20.38 7.39
C ALA A 178 18.40 21.00 6.57
N GLY A 179 18.80 20.37 5.46
CA GLY A 179 19.92 20.76 4.57
C GLY A 179 20.66 19.55 3.98
N ASN A 180 21.57 19.80 3.04
CA ASN A 180 22.35 18.76 2.35
C ASN A 180 23.71 18.45 3.04
N ASP A 181 24.18 19.34 3.90
CA ASP A 181 25.55 19.28 4.47
C ASP A 181 25.61 18.67 5.88
N HIS A 182 24.54 18.02 6.37
CA HIS A 182 24.50 17.46 7.74
C HIS A 182 25.41 16.24 7.96
N TRP A 183 25.94 15.66 6.88
CA TRP A 183 26.84 14.50 6.92
C TRP A 183 28.28 14.84 6.54
N ALA A 184 28.60 16.11 6.26
CA ALA A 184 29.93 16.56 5.88
C ALA A 184 30.63 17.20 7.09
N ASP A 185 31.39 16.41 7.85
CA ASP A 185 32.50 16.73 8.79
C ASP A 185 32.44 17.96 9.73
N ALA A 186 31.36 18.75 9.74
CA ALA A 186 31.18 19.87 10.64
C ALA A 186 30.52 19.37 11.93
N PRO A 187 31.04 19.73 13.12
CA PRO A 187 30.42 19.37 14.38
C PRO A 187 29.00 19.90 14.40
N LEU A 188 28.03 18.97 14.47
CA LEU A 188 26.61 19.23 14.52
C LEU A 188 26.31 20.11 15.74
N SER A 189 26.27 21.43 15.54
CA SER A 189 25.87 22.42 16.55
C SER A 189 24.34 22.49 16.73
N ILE A 190 23.62 21.50 16.21
CA ILE A 190 22.18 21.33 16.44
C ILE A 190 22.02 20.61 17.77
N ALA A 191 21.39 21.28 18.74
CA ALA A 191 21.05 20.69 20.02
C ALA A 191 20.23 19.40 19.81
N GLY A 192 20.74 18.26 20.31
CA GLY A 192 20.07 16.96 20.17
C GLY A 192 20.51 16.11 18.98
N ALA A 193 21.49 16.54 18.18
CA ALA A 193 22.06 15.71 17.13
C ALA A 193 22.75 14.46 17.70
N ARG A 194 22.51 13.30 17.07
CA ARG A 194 22.98 11.98 17.52
C ARG A 194 23.65 11.23 16.38
N VAL A 195 24.61 10.39 16.72
CA VAL A 195 25.17 9.36 15.83
C VAL A 195 25.05 7.98 16.48
N ASN A 196 25.09 6.91 15.68
CA ASN A 196 25.02 5.53 16.17
C ASN A 196 23.80 5.23 17.05
N MET A 197 22.65 5.84 16.74
CA MET A 197 21.38 5.60 17.43
C MET A 197 20.61 4.43 16.82
N GLY A 198 19.81 3.74 17.64
CA GLY A 198 18.81 2.79 17.14
C GLY A 198 17.46 3.48 17.02
N ALA A 199 16.75 3.27 15.92
CA ALA A 199 15.35 3.70 15.78
C ALA A 199 14.46 2.47 15.54
N VAL A 200 13.37 2.37 16.29
CA VAL A 200 12.33 1.35 16.12
C VAL A 200 10.97 2.01 16.09
N VAL A 201 10.01 1.40 15.39
CA VAL A 201 8.62 1.86 15.33
C VAL A 201 7.74 0.77 15.91
N ASP A 202 6.88 1.12 16.86
CA ASP A 202 5.91 0.18 17.41
C ASP A 202 4.66 0.03 16.51
N ASP A 203 3.73 -0.82 16.92
CA ASP A 203 2.47 -1.07 16.23
C ASP A 203 1.44 0.07 16.37
N GLU A 204 1.67 0.99 17.30
CA GLU A 204 0.90 2.24 17.48
C GLU A 204 1.46 3.40 16.65
N GLY A 205 2.55 3.18 15.90
CA GLY A 205 3.20 4.21 15.10
C GLY A 205 4.02 5.20 15.93
N ALA A 206 4.44 4.84 17.15
CA ALA A 206 5.42 5.59 17.90
C ALA A 206 6.84 5.25 17.43
N ILE A 207 7.63 6.28 17.14
CA ILE A 207 9.05 6.14 16.84
C ILE A 207 9.80 6.24 18.17
N TYR A 208 10.55 5.20 18.49
CA TYR A 208 11.50 5.19 19.60
C TYR A 208 12.91 5.36 19.06
N VAL A 209 13.62 6.37 19.53
CA VAL A 209 15.05 6.55 19.30
C VAL A 209 15.77 6.19 20.58
N VAL A 210 16.59 5.15 20.54
CA VAL A 210 17.28 4.58 21.70
C VAL A 210 18.77 4.91 21.61
N GLY A 211 19.23 5.62 22.64
CA GLY A 211 20.63 5.92 22.90
C GLY A 211 21.35 6.64 21.76
N GLY A 212 22.57 6.19 21.48
CA GLY A 212 23.50 6.80 20.54
C GLY A 212 24.60 7.60 21.23
N ARG A 213 25.31 8.41 20.47
CA ARG A 213 26.33 9.35 20.97
C ARG A 213 25.96 10.76 20.54
N SER A 214 26.23 11.74 21.41
CA SER A 214 26.06 13.14 21.06
C SER A 214 26.97 13.52 19.89
N ALA A 215 26.39 14.06 18.83
CA ALA A 215 27.15 14.44 17.64
C ALA A 215 27.92 15.77 17.80
N SER A 216 27.66 16.51 18.88
CA SER A 216 28.33 17.76 19.24
C SER A 216 29.72 17.57 19.87
N ASN A 217 30.11 16.34 20.22
CA ASN A 217 31.41 16.03 20.82
C ASN A 217 31.90 14.67 20.30
N LEU A 218 32.42 14.65 19.07
CA LEU A 218 32.95 13.46 18.39
C LEU A 218 34.37 13.06 18.86
N THR A 219 34.94 13.76 19.84
CA THR A 219 36.11 13.28 20.58
C THR A 219 35.74 11.98 21.30
N GLU A 220 36.69 11.09 21.53
CA GLU A 220 36.45 9.69 21.98
C GLU A 220 35.57 9.56 23.25
N ASP A 221 35.42 10.63 24.02
CA ASP A 221 34.54 10.79 25.20
C ASP A 221 33.12 11.27 24.90
N GLY A 222 32.67 11.26 23.64
CA GLY A 222 31.28 11.54 23.28
C GLY A 222 30.33 10.67 24.10
N MET A 223 29.66 11.28 25.08
CA MET A 223 28.86 10.58 26.09
C MET A 223 27.88 9.64 25.41
N ALA A 224 27.99 8.35 25.72
CA ALA A 224 26.95 7.39 25.37
C ALA A 224 25.65 7.86 26.02
N LEU A 225 24.66 8.14 25.18
CA LEU A 225 23.35 8.54 25.62
C LEU A 225 22.60 7.27 26.00
N ASN A 226 22.10 7.21 27.23
CA ASN A 226 21.25 6.11 27.73
C ASN A 226 19.83 6.62 27.97
N ASP A 227 19.31 7.36 27.01
CA ASP A 227 17.95 7.86 26.99
C ASP A 227 17.17 7.23 25.84
N VAL A 228 15.85 7.28 25.98
CA VAL A 228 14.90 6.82 24.98
C VAL A 228 13.99 7.98 24.67
N TRP A 229 13.98 8.42 23.41
CA TRP A 229 13.05 9.42 22.93
C TRP A 229 11.89 8.69 22.28
N ARG A 230 10.67 9.07 22.64
CA ARG A 230 9.44 8.56 22.03
C ARG A 230 8.74 9.71 21.32
N LEU A 231 8.46 9.51 20.03
CA LEU A 231 7.65 10.42 19.23
C LEU A 231 6.41 9.66 18.76
N GLN A 232 5.23 10.05 19.24
CA GLN A 232 3.98 9.55 18.66
C GLN A 232 3.76 10.22 17.30
N THR A 233 3.85 9.46 16.21
CA THR A 233 3.65 10.05 14.86
C THR A 233 2.21 10.46 14.60
N LYS A 234 1.27 9.88 15.37
CA LYS A 234 -0.19 9.95 15.15
C LYS A 234 -0.61 9.55 13.74
N ARG A 235 0.27 8.93 12.96
CA ARG A 235 -0.06 8.46 11.62
C ARG A 235 -0.99 7.26 11.72
N GLU A 236 -1.97 7.23 10.84
CA GLU A 236 -2.82 6.04 10.68
C GLU A 236 -1.95 4.81 10.34
N THR A 237 -2.17 3.72 11.06
CA THR A 237 -1.49 2.45 10.88
C THR A 237 -2.31 1.56 9.97
N ASN A 238 -1.72 1.17 8.84
CA ASN A 238 -2.31 0.17 7.95
C ASN A 238 -2.26 -1.21 8.59
N CYS A 239 -3.24 -2.05 8.29
CA CYS A 239 -3.24 -3.44 8.70
C CYS A 239 -1.99 -4.18 8.19
N GLY A 240 -1.41 -5.02 9.03
CA GLY A 240 -0.28 -5.90 8.68
C GLY A 240 -0.70 -7.36 8.75
N SER A 241 -0.38 -8.12 7.71
CA SER A 241 -0.55 -9.58 7.70
C SER A 241 0.68 -10.27 7.12
N SER A 242 0.98 -11.47 7.59
CA SER A 242 2.14 -12.26 7.15
C SER A 242 1.83 -13.75 7.26
N PHE A 243 2.49 -14.54 6.41
CA PHE A 243 2.46 -15.99 6.53
C PHE A 243 3.29 -16.41 7.75
N GLY A 244 2.75 -17.32 8.54
CA GLY A 244 3.50 -17.95 9.63
C GLY A 244 4.58 -18.91 9.13
N GLU A 245 5.21 -19.62 10.07
CA GLU A 245 6.10 -20.73 9.74
C GLU A 245 5.32 -21.83 9.00
N LEU A 246 5.92 -22.37 7.96
CA LEU A 246 5.29 -23.43 7.19
C LEU A 246 5.32 -24.75 7.97
N PRO A 247 4.17 -25.39 8.22
CA PRO A 247 4.12 -26.70 8.89
C PRO A 247 4.86 -27.80 8.10
N PRO A 248 5.20 -28.92 8.75
CA PRO A 248 5.72 -30.12 8.09
C PRO A 248 4.80 -30.56 6.94
N CYS A 249 5.40 -31.18 5.92
CA CYS A 249 4.65 -31.73 4.80
C CYS A 249 3.85 -32.96 5.23
N SER A 250 2.74 -33.24 4.52
CA SER A 250 1.85 -34.35 4.85
C SER A 250 2.50 -35.75 4.75
N GLN A 251 3.62 -35.87 4.03
CA GLN A 251 4.40 -37.11 3.91
C GLN A 251 5.83 -36.91 4.43
N SER A 252 6.38 -37.97 5.02
CA SER A 252 7.79 -38.03 5.46
C SER A 252 8.72 -38.65 4.41
N GLN A 253 8.17 -39.20 3.33
CA GLN A 253 8.90 -39.81 2.23
C GLN A 253 8.33 -39.35 0.88
N CYS A 254 9.19 -39.34 -0.13
CA CYS A 254 8.82 -38.99 -1.49
C CYS A 254 7.88 -40.05 -2.08
N VAL A 255 6.63 -39.67 -2.33
CA VAL A 255 5.62 -40.54 -2.95
C VAL A 255 5.40 -40.07 -4.39
N ALA A 256 5.18 -41.01 -5.30
CA ALA A 256 4.82 -40.70 -6.67
C ALA A 256 3.50 -39.93 -6.69
N ASP A 257 3.46 -38.81 -7.39
CA ASP A 257 2.21 -38.16 -7.74
C ASP A 257 1.57 -38.87 -8.93
N GLY A 258 0.25 -38.74 -9.07
CA GLY A 258 -0.49 -39.33 -10.19
C GLY A 258 -0.09 -38.77 -11.57
N ALA A 259 0.83 -37.81 -11.63
CA ALA A 259 1.35 -37.19 -12.85
C ALA A 259 2.78 -37.64 -13.20
N GLY A 260 3.36 -38.59 -12.46
CA GLY A 260 4.70 -39.14 -12.70
C GLY A 260 5.86 -38.38 -12.06
N GLY A 261 5.57 -37.35 -11.26
CA GLY A 261 6.52 -36.68 -10.37
C GLY A 261 6.58 -37.34 -8.98
N PHE A 262 7.44 -36.84 -8.11
CA PHE A 262 7.50 -37.25 -6.71
C PHE A 262 7.47 -36.02 -5.79
N ASN A 263 6.70 -36.10 -4.71
CA ASN A 263 6.60 -35.02 -3.73
C ASN A 263 6.42 -35.56 -2.30
N LEU A 264 6.58 -34.68 -1.31
CA LEU A 264 6.30 -34.94 0.11
C LEU A 264 4.83 -34.63 0.46
N GLY A 265 3.93 -34.70 -0.51
CA GLY A 265 2.54 -34.30 -0.39
C GLY A 265 2.38 -32.77 -0.32
N THR A 266 1.50 -32.30 0.57
CA THR A 266 1.13 -30.88 0.67
C THR A 266 1.30 -30.33 2.08
N THR A 267 1.47 -29.02 2.17
CA THR A 267 1.39 -28.26 3.41
C THR A 267 0.51 -27.03 3.18
N ALA A 268 -0.04 -26.46 4.25
CA ALA A 268 -0.82 -25.24 4.20
C ALA A 268 -0.31 -24.26 5.25
N VAL A 269 -0.21 -22.99 4.87
CA VAL A 269 0.17 -21.91 5.77
C VAL A 269 -0.87 -20.80 5.71
N ASP A 270 -1.19 -20.28 6.87
CA ASP A 270 -2.14 -19.18 7.02
C ASP A 270 -1.39 -17.85 7.04
N ARG A 271 -1.86 -16.90 6.24
CA ARG A 271 -1.53 -15.48 6.36
C ARG A 271 -2.44 -14.88 7.41
N VAL A 272 -1.89 -14.57 8.57
CA VAL A 272 -2.65 -14.03 9.71
C VAL A 272 -2.39 -12.54 9.87
N VAL A 273 -3.42 -11.81 10.29
CA VAL A 273 -3.30 -10.41 10.66
C VAL A 273 -2.54 -10.29 11.98
N TRP A 274 -1.34 -9.74 11.94
CA TRP A 274 -0.48 -9.52 13.11
C TRP A 274 -0.50 -8.06 13.59
N LYS A 275 -0.99 -7.12 12.75
CA LYS A 275 -1.14 -5.71 13.13
C LYS A 275 -2.51 -5.19 12.75
N ARG A 276 -3.20 -4.63 13.74
CA ARG A 276 -4.51 -4.00 13.55
C ARG A 276 -4.36 -2.67 12.81
N ARG A 277 -5.36 -2.32 12.02
CA ARG A 277 -5.46 -0.97 11.46
C ARG A 277 -5.98 0.04 12.49
N SER A 278 -5.57 1.30 12.34
CA SER A 278 -6.23 2.45 12.96
C SER A 278 -7.52 2.84 12.21
N VAL A 279 -8.22 3.89 12.65
CA VAL A 279 -9.56 4.26 12.11
C VAL A 279 -9.50 4.65 10.62
N GLY A 280 -8.49 5.43 10.22
CA GLY A 280 -8.21 5.81 8.85
C GLY A 280 -7.20 4.91 8.13
N GLY A 281 -6.65 3.89 8.80
CA GLY A 281 -5.71 2.94 8.20
C GLY A 281 -6.36 1.98 7.22
N ALA A 282 -5.63 1.56 6.18
CA ALA A 282 -6.10 0.58 5.21
C ALA A 282 -6.28 -0.81 5.87
N SER A 283 -7.36 -1.50 5.49
CA SER A 283 -7.64 -2.88 5.94
C SER A 283 -6.76 -3.89 5.19
N CYS A 284 -6.37 -4.99 5.85
CA CYS A 284 -5.85 -6.13 5.10
C CYS A 284 -6.98 -6.69 4.26
N ARG A 285 -6.64 -7.30 3.14
CA ARG A 285 -7.61 -7.90 2.24
C ARG A 285 -7.35 -9.39 2.07
N SER A 286 -8.43 -10.15 2.00
CA SER A 286 -8.42 -11.52 1.53
C SER A 286 -8.34 -11.55 -0.01
N PRO A 287 -8.05 -12.71 -0.62
CA PRO A 287 -7.93 -12.83 -2.08
C PRO A 287 -9.19 -12.42 -2.86
N ASP A 288 -10.37 -12.49 -2.25
CA ASP A 288 -11.67 -12.04 -2.78
C ASP A 288 -11.93 -10.53 -2.55
N GLY A 289 -10.98 -9.80 -1.95
CA GLY A 289 -11.04 -8.36 -1.74
C GLY A 289 -11.77 -7.91 -0.47
N ALA A 290 -12.34 -8.84 0.30
CA ALA A 290 -13.02 -8.53 1.57
C ALA A 290 -12.04 -8.00 2.63
N ALA A 291 -12.52 -7.11 3.50
CA ALA A 291 -11.71 -6.51 4.54
C ALA A 291 -11.53 -7.47 5.73
N VAL A 292 -10.29 -7.79 6.04
CA VAL A 292 -9.86 -8.66 7.14
C VAL A 292 -8.97 -7.82 8.04
N SER A 293 -9.31 -7.63 9.31
CA SER A 293 -8.63 -6.61 10.14
C SER A 293 -8.62 -6.92 11.63
N ARG A 294 -9.18 -8.05 12.05
CA ARG A 294 -9.09 -8.49 13.45
C ARG A 294 -7.75 -9.16 13.66
N LEU A 295 -7.13 -8.87 14.80
CA LEU A 295 -5.86 -9.52 15.17
C LEU A 295 -6.06 -11.04 15.22
N GLY A 296 -5.17 -11.80 14.59
CA GLY A 296 -5.25 -13.26 14.50
C GLY A 296 -6.23 -13.80 13.46
N GLU A 297 -6.94 -12.93 12.72
CA GLU A 297 -7.82 -13.35 11.64
C GLU A 297 -7.00 -13.86 10.44
N VAL A 298 -7.46 -14.94 9.81
CA VAL A 298 -6.80 -15.54 8.64
C VAL A 298 -7.23 -14.78 7.38
N ALA A 299 -6.32 -14.02 6.78
CA ALA A 299 -6.57 -13.28 5.55
C ALA A 299 -6.49 -14.18 4.31
N GLU A 300 -5.60 -15.17 4.32
CA GLU A 300 -5.40 -16.10 3.20
C GLU A 300 -4.87 -17.43 3.72
N ARG A 301 -5.27 -18.54 3.10
CA ARG A 301 -4.67 -19.85 3.32
C ARG A 301 -4.01 -20.32 2.04
N GLN A 302 -2.69 -20.41 2.03
CA GLN A 302 -1.94 -20.88 0.87
C GLN A 302 -1.64 -22.37 1.03
N ARG A 303 -2.05 -23.17 0.04
CA ARG A 303 -1.65 -24.59 -0.07
C ARG A 303 -0.46 -24.70 -1.00
N LEU A 304 0.56 -25.42 -0.56
CA LEU A 304 1.81 -25.62 -1.29
C LEU A 304 2.08 -27.11 -1.44
N VAL A 305 2.52 -27.50 -2.62
CA VAL A 305 3.08 -28.83 -2.86
C VAL A 305 4.50 -28.84 -2.32
N CYS A 306 4.85 -29.83 -1.53
CA CYS A 306 6.20 -29.99 -1.01
C CYS A 306 7.06 -30.78 -2.00
N PRO A 307 8.01 -30.15 -2.71
CA PRO A 307 8.87 -30.90 -3.61
C PRO A 307 9.75 -31.88 -2.83
N CYS A 308 10.18 -32.94 -3.51
CA CYS A 308 11.17 -33.85 -2.96
C CYS A 308 12.52 -33.15 -2.79
N PRO A 309 13.12 -33.21 -1.59
CA PRO A 309 14.40 -32.56 -1.34
C PRO A 309 15.53 -33.30 -2.05
N VAL A 310 16.68 -32.64 -2.17
CA VAL A 310 17.86 -33.19 -2.82
C VAL A 310 19.05 -33.24 -1.87
N CYS A 311 19.92 -34.22 -2.08
CA CYS A 311 21.23 -34.28 -1.46
C CYS A 311 22.14 -33.28 -2.17
N THR A 312 22.36 -32.11 -1.55
CA THR A 312 23.15 -31.00 -2.12
C THR A 312 24.65 -31.19 -1.96
N THR A 313 25.06 -31.95 -0.94
CA THR A 313 26.47 -32.26 -0.65
C THR A 313 26.82 -33.68 -1.11
N PRO A 314 28.09 -33.95 -1.46
CA PRO A 314 28.53 -35.30 -1.81
C PRO A 314 28.53 -36.24 -0.60
N PRO A 315 28.37 -37.57 -0.82
CA PRO A 315 28.56 -38.55 0.23
C PRO A 315 29.97 -38.48 0.81
N GLY A 316 30.08 -38.68 2.13
CA GLY A 316 31.35 -38.72 2.84
C GLY A 316 31.34 -37.82 4.08
N PRO A 317 32.46 -37.77 4.83
CA PRO A 317 32.55 -36.96 6.04
C PRO A 317 32.51 -35.48 5.67
N GLY A 318 31.37 -34.85 5.95
CA GLY A 318 31.12 -33.43 5.78
C GLY A 318 30.78 -32.75 7.11
N PRO A 319 30.72 -31.41 7.13
CA PRO A 319 30.54 -30.63 8.36
C PRO A 319 29.19 -30.83 9.08
N HIS A 320 28.20 -31.47 8.45
CA HIS A 320 26.81 -31.49 8.94
C HIS A 320 26.14 -32.88 8.92
N GLU A 321 26.90 -33.94 9.24
CA GLU A 321 26.53 -35.38 9.21
C GLU A 321 26.96 -36.08 7.92
N GLY A 322 28.02 -36.88 8.03
CA GLY A 322 28.48 -37.71 6.93
C GLY A 322 29.25 -38.92 7.46
N ALA A 323 28.81 -40.12 7.08
CA ALA A 323 29.55 -41.34 7.40
C ALA A 323 30.88 -41.37 6.64
N ALA A 324 31.85 -42.13 7.14
CA ALA A 324 33.09 -42.39 6.42
C ALA A 324 32.78 -43.04 5.07
N LEU A 325 33.50 -42.63 4.02
CA LEU A 325 33.38 -43.27 2.72
C LEU A 325 33.83 -44.74 2.81
N PRO A 326 33.21 -45.64 2.04
CA PRO A 326 33.62 -47.03 1.97
C PRO A 326 35.10 -47.19 1.63
N ALA A 327 35.75 -48.19 2.22
CA ALA A 327 37.11 -48.56 1.83
C ALA A 327 37.09 -49.22 0.43
N LEU A 328 38.26 -49.30 -0.22
CA LEU A 328 38.44 -50.04 -1.49
C LEU A 328 37.60 -49.54 -2.68
N MET A 329 37.18 -48.28 -2.61
CA MET A 329 36.64 -47.55 -3.77
C MET A 329 37.73 -47.32 -4.82
N ARG A 330 37.34 -47.21 -6.09
CA ARG A 330 38.25 -46.92 -7.20
C ARG A 330 39.08 -45.65 -6.96
N ASN A 331 38.42 -44.60 -6.49
CA ASN A 331 38.98 -43.35 -5.96
C ASN A 331 37.83 -42.52 -5.34
N THR A 332 38.13 -41.42 -4.64
CA THR A 332 37.09 -40.54 -4.08
C THR A 332 36.67 -39.40 -5.02
N ILE A 333 37.30 -39.27 -6.19
CA ILE A 333 37.09 -38.13 -7.10
C ILE A 333 35.69 -38.17 -7.70
N PHE A 334 35.20 -39.35 -8.06
CA PHE A 334 33.87 -39.48 -8.67
C PHE A 334 32.74 -39.13 -7.70
N VAL A 335 32.88 -39.46 -6.41
CA VAL A 335 31.87 -39.19 -5.38
C VAL A 335 31.72 -37.69 -5.10
N ARG A 336 32.78 -36.90 -5.27
CA ARG A 336 32.71 -35.43 -5.14
C ARG A 336 31.74 -34.78 -6.14
N ARG A 337 31.39 -35.49 -7.21
CA ARG A 337 30.42 -35.02 -8.23
C ARG A 337 28.99 -35.46 -7.94
N TYR A 338 28.76 -36.24 -6.89
CA TYR A 338 27.43 -36.72 -6.52
C TYR A 338 26.69 -35.65 -5.71
N THR A 339 26.18 -34.64 -6.40
CA THR A 339 25.34 -33.59 -5.82
C THR A 339 24.01 -33.51 -6.58
N LEU A 340 23.04 -32.82 -6.00
CA LEU A 340 21.70 -32.60 -6.56
C LEU A 340 20.97 -33.91 -6.89
N VAL A 341 21.13 -34.92 -6.04
CA VAL A 341 20.45 -36.21 -6.18
C VAL A 341 19.14 -36.18 -5.43
N THR A 342 18.04 -36.48 -6.10
CA THR A 342 16.69 -36.44 -5.50
C THR A 342 16.49 -37.52 -4.45
N ALA A 343 15.81 -37.18 -3.35
CA ALA A 343 15.33 -38.14 -2.36
C ALA A 343 14.16 -39.00 -2.86
N ALA A 344 13.66 -38.74 -4.08
CA ALA A 344 12.70 -39.58 -4.79
C ALA A 344 13.38 -40.81 -5.41
N ASN A 345 13.93 -41.70 -4.57
CA ASN A 345 14.66 -42.90 -4.98
C ASN A 345 15.89 -42.61 -5.88
N GLY A 346 16.45 -41.41 -5.84
CA GLY A 346 17.65 -41.08 -6.60
C GLY A 346 18.87 -41.80 -6.04
N THR A 347 19.58 -42.53 -6.91
CA THR A 347 20.82 -43.22 -6.56
C THR A 347 22.01 -42.77 -7.40
N ARG A 348 23.22 -43.05 -6.91
CA ARG A 348 24.49 -42.88 -7.64
C ARG A 348 25.38 -44.10 -7.42
N PRO A 349 26.03 -44.60 -8.47
CA PRO A 349 26.75 -45.87 -8.41
C PRO A 349 27.98 -45.80 -7.49
N LEU A 350 28.24 -46.87 -6.76
CA LEU A 350 29.52 -47.06 -6.08
C LEU A 350 30.52 -47.73 -7.05
N LEU A 351 31.63 -47.06 -7.34
CA LEU A 351 32.70 -47.64 -8.16
C LEU A 351 33.81 -48.20 -7.27
N CYS A 352 33.97 -49.52 -7.30
CA CYS A 352 34.98 -50.23 -6.52
C CYS A 352 36.31 -50.38 -7.26
N ALA A 353 37.39 -50.65 -6.51
CA ALA A 353 38.68 -51.00 -7.07
C ALA A 353 38.61 -52.29 -7.91
N THR A 354 39.60 -52.52 -8.78
CA THR A 354 39.65 -53.70 -9.65
C THR A 354 39.52 -54.99 -8.83
N GLY A 355 38.68 -55.92 -9.28
CA GLY A 355 38.43 -57.21 -8.61
C GLY A 355 37.41 -57.17 -7.47
N ARG A 356 36.64 -56.07 -7.33
CA ARG A 356 35.64 -55.87 -6.27
C ARG A 356 34.27 -55.53 -6.87
N ILE A 357 33.21 -55.95 -6.20
CA ILE A 357 31.82 -55.70 -6.60
C ILE A 357 31.15 -54.77 -5.57
N PRO A 358 30.41 -53.73 -6.00
CA PRO A 358 29.66 -52.89 -5.09
C PRO A 358 28.42 -53.64 -4.54
N SER A 359 28.21 -53.58 -3.23
CA SER A 359 27.00 -54.09 -2.58
C SER A 359 25.73 -53.28 -2.90
N GLY A 360 25.88 -52.08 -3.46
CA GLY A 360 24.77 -51.23 -3.91
C GLY A 360 25.21 -49.81 -4.27
N ASP A 361 24.23 -48.95 -4.45
CA ASP A 361 24.41 -47.54 -4.80
C ASP A 361 24.23 -46.61 -3.60
N PHE A 362 24.85 -45.42 -3.66
CA PHE A 362 24.53 -44.34 -2.73
C PHE A 362 23.11 -43.86 -3.01
N GLY A 363 22.21 -44.01 -2.04
CA GLY A 363 20.83 -43.52 -2.13
C GLY A 363 20.65 -42.21 -1.38
N CYS A 364 19.90 -41.27 -1.95
CA CYS A 364 19.45 -40.08 -1.24
C CYS A 364 18.09 -40.34 -0.55
N VAL A 365 17.95 -39.93 0.70
CA VAL A 365 16.71 -40.03 1.49
C VAL A 365 16.35 -38.69 2.10
N VAL A 366 15.10 -38.54 2.52
CA VAL A 366 14.59 -37.32 3.16
C VAL A 366 15.23 -37.13 4.53
N LYS A 367 15.74 -35.91 4.82
CA LYS A 367 16.12 -35.48 6.17
C LYS A 367 15.01 -34.59 6.74
N ASP A 368 14.68 -33.54 6.01
CA ASP A 368 13.57 -32.64 6.27
C ASP A 368 12.95 -32.18 4.93
N ARG A 369 12.01 -31.24 4.97
CA ARG A 369 11.31 -30.76 3.77
C ARG A 369 12.21 -30.03 2.76
N TYR A 370 13.37 -29.51 3.19
CA TYR A 370 14.26 -28.69 2.38
C TYR A 370 15.49 -29.48 1.94
N PHE A 371 15.97 -30.41 2.77
CA PHE A 371 17.23 -31.11 2.55
C PHE A 371 17.09 -32.63 2.54
N GLY A 372 17.78 -33.23 1.57
CA GLY A 372 18.03 -34.67 1.53
C GLY A 372 19.33 -34.99 2.27
N ARG A 373 19.48 -36.25 2.68
CA ARG A 373 20.72 -36.81 3.22
C ARG A 373 21.01 -38.15 2.57
N TRP A 374 22.28 -38.50 2.49
CA TRP A 374 22.68 -39.82 1.99
C TRP A 374 22.28 -40.91 2.98
N LYS A 375 21.66 -41.97 2.48
CA LYS A 375 21.23 -43.12 3.26
C LYS A 375 22.44 -43.80 3.90
N THR A 376 22.41 -43.94 5.22
CA THR A 376 23.41 -44.71 5.98
C THR A 376 22.79 -46.02 6.50
N PRO A 377 23.57 -47.11 6.63
CA PRO A 377 24.99 -47.23 6.24
C PRO A 377 25.20 -47.12 4.72
N TYR A 378 26.35 -46.59 4.31
CA TYR A 378 26.71 -46.50 2.88
C TYR A 378 26.92 -47.91 2.29
N PRO A 379 26.69 -48.10 0.97
CA PRO A 379 27.07 -49.33 0.31
C PRO A 379 28.58 -49.56 0.45
N ASN A 380 29.01 -50.80 0.56
CA ASN A 380 30.41 -51.18 0.63
C ASN A 380 30.89 -51.86 -0.66
N CYS A 381 32.20 -51.91 -0.86
CA CYS A 381 32.83 -52.78 -1.85
C CYS A 381 33.10 -54.13 -1.19
N ASP A 382 32.40 -55.17 -1.66
CA ASP A 382 32.45 -56.49 -1.06
C ASP A 382 33.85 -57.12 -1.17
N GLU A 383 34.08 -58.18 -0.40
CA GLU A 383 35.32 -58.96 -0.47
C GLU A 383 35.59 -59.47 -1.90
N PRO A 384 36.86 -59.73 -2.29
CA PRO A 384 37.16 -60.08 -3.68
C PRO A 384 36.30 -61.28 -4.04
N THR A 385 35.62 -61.22 -5.17
CA THR A 385 35.10 -62.44 -5.79
C THR A 385 36.30 -63.35 -5.94
N GLY A 386 36.38 -64.39 -5.12
CA GLY A 386 37.41 -65.40 -5.25
C GLY A 386 37.44 -65.80 -6.71
N CYS A 387 38.61 -65.69 -7.34
CA CYS A 387 38.81 -66.22 -8.68
C CYS A 387 38.34 -67.67 -8.63
N SER A 388 37.19 -67.97 -9.24
CA SER A 388 36.61 -69.31 -9.19
C SER A 388 37.49 -70.33 -9.93
N PHE A 389 38.47 -69.85 -10.70
CA PHE A 389 39.50 -70.66 -11.35
C PHE A 389 40.85 -69.93 -11.32
N PRO A 390 41.97 -70.63 -11.08
CA PRO A 390 43.30 -70.06 -11.28
C PRO A 390 43.46 -69.66 -12.76
N PRO A 391 44.23 -68.60 -13.07
CA PRO A 391 44.55 -68.24 -14.44
C PRO A 391 45.23 -69.42 -15.13
N ASN A 392 44.84 -69.71 -16.39
CA ASN A 392 45.45 -70.79 -17.16
C ASN A 392 46.91 -70.44 -17.50
N ALA A 393 47.85 -70.96 -16.71
CA ALA A 393 49.28 -70.76 -16.89
C ALA A 393 49.80 -71.31 -18.23
N GLU A 394 49.06 -72.20 -18.90
CA GLU A 394 49.42 -72.72 -20.23
C GLU A 394 49.21 -71.68 -21.34
N ALA A 395 48.40 -70.64 -21.11
CA ALA A 395 48.09 -69.61 -22.10
C ALA A 395 49.09 -68.43 -22.12
N VAL A 396 50.09 -68.43 -21.22
CA VAL A 396 51.07 -67.34 -21.08
C VAL A 396 52.47 -67.85 -21.45
N PRO A 397 52.98 -67.54 -22.66
CA PRO A 397 54.34 -67.91 -23.06
C PRO A 397 55.37 -67.30 -22.09
N GLY A 398 56.26 -68.13 -21.53
CA GLY A 398 57.36 -67.71 -20.65
C GLY A 398 57.07 -67.78 -19.13
N PHE A 399 55.88 -68.22 -18.70
CA PHE A 399 55.57 -68.31 -17.25
C PHE A 399 56.39 -69.39 -16.52
N PHE A 400 56.85 -70.42 -17.23
CA PHE A 400 57.68 -71.50 -16.68
C PHE A 400 59.20 -71.22 -16.69
N ASP A 401 59.65 -70.09 -17.25
CA ASP A 401 61.08 -69.76 -17.34
C ASP A 401 61.63 -69.08 -16.07
N PHE A 402 60.78 -68.80 -15.08
CA PHE A 402 61.21 -68.33 -13.76
C PHE A 402 61.55 -69.52 -12.84
N ALA A 403 62.77 -70.04 -12.95
CA ALA A 403 63.37 -70.86 -11.92
C ALA A 403 64.59 -70.16 -11.30
N PRO A 404 64.55 -69.82 -10.00
CA PRO A 404 65.71 -69.95 -9.14
C PRO A 404 65.41 -70.93 -7.99
N GLY A 405 66.42 -71.71 -7.63
CA GLY A 405 66.29 -72.91 -6.81
C GLY A 405 65.77 -72.69 -5.37
N VAL A 406 65.02 -73.70 -4.93
CA VAL A 406 64.93 -74.24 -3.56
C VAL A 406 64.68 -73.23 -2.43
N ARG A 407 63.40 -73.04 -2.08
CA ARG A 407 62.83 -73.28 -0.73
C ARG A 407 61.34 -72.92 -0.68
N GLY A 408 60.54 -73.84 -0.15
CA GLY A 408 59.27 -73.56 0.52
C GLY A 408 58.04 -73.51 -0.38
N ALA A 409 57.24 -74.57 -0.34
CA ALA A 409 55.83 -74.50 -0.66
C ALA A 409 55.14 -73.43 0.20
N GLY A 410 54.23 -72.67 -0.40
CA GLY A 410 53.29 -71.82 0.33
C GLY A 410 53.33 -70.37 -0.12
N ASP A 411 52.29 -70.01 -0.88
CA ASP A 411 51.56 -68.77 -0.71
C ASP A 411 52.17 -67.45 -1.20
N ARG A 412 51.43 -66.90 -2.19
CA ARG A 412 51.22 -65.49 -2.54
C ARG A 412 52.05 -64.95 -3.70
N LEU A 413 51.51 -65.17 -4.90
CA LEU A 413 51.55 -64.16 -5.95
C LEU A 413 50.12 -63.85 -6.39
N CYS A 414 49.48 -62.98 -5.59
CA CYS A 414 48.45 -62.04 -6.03
C CYS A 414 48.77 -60.74 -5.28
N SER A 415 49.54 -59.87 -5.92
CA SER A 415 49.70 -58.46 -5.54
C SER A 415 49.61 -57.63 -6.81
#